data_AF-A0AAJ3MYG4-F1
#
_entry.id   AF-A0AAJ3MYG4-F1
#
_cell.length_a   1.000
_cell.length_b   1.000
_cell.length_c   1.000
_cell.angle_alpha   90.00
_cell.angle_beta   90.00
_cell.angle_gamma   90.00
#
_symmetry.space_group_name_H-M   'P 1'
#
loop_
_entity.id
_entity.type
_entity.pdbx_description
1 polymer ?
#
loop_
_entity_poly.entity_id
_entity_poly.type
_entity_poly.pdbx_seq_one_letter_code
_entity_poly.pdbx_strand_id
1 'polypeptide(L)'
;MKAYNSEYFYDPMRAFYDSGADYLTVTKHRLVVIAKNAYATLFKISCGDYGNCPIATEQIEQDMTDLNVFCRLFENAKEFPLDKNHVKYSYELDYDEQIKELDKILLKYVEFLSSK
;
A
#
# COMPACT_ATOMS: atom_id res chain seq x y z
N MET A 1 11.52 -20.27 2.60
CA MET A 1 11.29 -19.06 1.78
C MET A 1 10.28 -18.20 2.54
N LYS A 2 10.62 -16.97 2.94
CA LYS A 2 9.59 -16.05 3.47
C LYS A 2 8.62 -15.80 2.32
N ALA A 3 7.33 -16.05 2.53
CA ALA A 3 6.32 -15.60 1.58
C ALA A 3 6.28 -14.07 1.69
N TYR A 4 6.73 -13.40 0.63
CA TYR A 4 6.63 -11.96 0.52
C TYR A 4 5.23 -11.60 0.03
N ASN A 5 4.67 -10.52 0.55
CA ASN A 5 3.43 -9.90 0.08
C ASN A 5 3.55 -8.38 0.24
N SER A 6 2.48 -7.67 -0.10
CA SER A 6 2.42 -6.21 -0.11
C SER A 6 2.61 -5.56 1.26
N GLU A 7 2.49 -6.31 2.36
CA GLU A 7 2.85 -5.84 3.71
C GLU A 7 4.32 -5.45 3.81
N TYR A 8 5.18 -5.90 2.89
CA TYR A 8 6.57 -5.45 2.79
C TYR A 8 6.68 -3.91 2.76
N PHE A 9 5.70 -3.23 2.16
CA PHE A 9 5.68 -1.76 2.04
C PHE A 9 5.02 -1.06 3.24
N TYR A 10 4.54 -1.81 4.23
CA TYR A 10 4.01 -1.19 5.44
C TYR A 10 5.17 -0.70 6.33
N ASP A 11 5.29 0.62 6.47
CA ASP A 11 6.22 1.26 7.41
C ASP A 11 5.40 1.93 8.52
N PRO A 12 5.38 1.35 9.74
CA PRO A 12 4.64 1.87 10.87
C PRO A 12 5.07 3.29 11.26
N MET A 13 6.35 3.66 11.11
CA MET A 13 6.82 5.00 11.47
C MET A 13 6.27 6.04 10.50
N ARG A 14 6.32 5.79 9.20
CA ARG A 14 5.68 6.67 8.20
C ARG A 14 4.16 6.72 8.35
N ALA A 15 3.57 5.61 8.78
CA ALA A 15 2.16 5.53 9.11
C ALA A 15 1.74 6.50 10.22
N PHE A 16 2.65 6.95 11.10
CA PHE A 16 2.35 7.98 12.10
C PHE A 16 2.48 9.42 11.56
N TYR A 17 3.31 9.66 10.55
CA TYR A 17 3.63 11.02 10.07
C TYR A 17 2.86 11.44 8.82
N ASP A 18 2.58 10.51 7.89
CA ASP A 18 1.92 10.82 6.60
C ASP A 18 0.38 10.76 6.68
N SER A 19 -0.19 10.13 7.72
CA SER A 19 -1.64 10.07 7.90
C SER A 19 -2.12 11.11 8.90
N GLY A 20 -2.00 12.40 8.56
CA GLY A 20 -2.87 13.43 9.15
C GLY A 20 -4.38 13.19 8.94
N ALA A 21 -4.76 12.02 8.39
CA ALA A 21 -6.09 11.47 8.34
C ALA A 21 -6.30 10.49 9.50
N ASP A 22 -7.11 10.89 10.47
CA ASP A 22 -7.65 10.04 11.53
C ASP A 22 -8.58 8.98 10.91
N TYR A 23 -8.03 7.93 10.29
CA TYR A 23 -8.82 6.78 9.88
C TYR A 23 -9.31 6.05 11.13
N LEU A 24 -10.59 5.68 11.13
CA LEU A 24 -11.25 5.10 12.31
C LEU A 24 -10.93 3.61 12.47
N THR A 25 -10.36 2.98 11.44
CA THR A 25 -9.99 1.58 11.39
C THR A 25 -8.52 1.38 11.03
N VAL A 26 -7.88 0.43 11.71
CA VAL A 26 -6.50 0.02 11.43
C VAL A 26 -6.37 -0.54 10.01
N THR A 27 -7.41 -1.21 9.51
CA THR A 27 -7.44 -1.80 8.17
C THR A 27 -7.28 -0.74 7.08
N LYS A 28 -8.09 0.32 7.13
CA LYS A 28 -8.02 1.43 6.16
C LYS A 28 -6.66 2.10 6.21
N HIS A 29 -6.19 2.43 7.43
CA HIS A 29 -4.89 3.04 7.64
C HIS A 29 -3.76 2.22 7.02
N ARG A 30 -3.71 0.92 7.29
CA ARG A 30 -2.68 0.02 6.73
C ARG A 30 -2.68 -0.02 5.21
N LEU A 31 -3.84 -0.22 4.58
CA LEU A 31 -3.94 -0.31 3.13
C LEU A 31 -3.52 1.00 2.44
N VAL A 32 -3.94 2.15 2.98
CA VAL A 32 -3.53 3.47 2.46
C VAL A 32 -2.02 3.64 2.59
N VAL A 33 -1.44 3.29 3.74
CA VAL A 33 0.00 3.43 3.99
C VAL A 33 0.82 2.54 3.07
N ILE A 34 0.40 1.28 2.87
CA ILE A 34 1.04 0.36 1.92
C ILE A 34 1.04 0.97 0.51
N ALA A 35 -0.11 1.43 0.01
CA ALA A 35 -0.21 2.01 -1.33
C ALA A 35 0.68 3.25 -1.50
N LYS A 36 0.68 4.18 -0.52
CA LYS A 36 1.50 5.40 -0.55
C LYS A 36 3.00 5.11 -0.49
N ASN A 37 3.42 4.21 0.41
CA ASN A 37 4.82 3.83 0.53
C ASN A 37 5.32 3.07 -0.68
N ALA A 38 4.50 2.17 -1.24
CA ALA A 38 4.83 1.48 -2.47
C ALA A 38 5.02 2.48 -3.61
N TYR A 39 4.10 3.44 -3.78
CA TYR A 39 4.24 4.49 -4.79
C TYR A 39 5.56 5.26 -4.62
N ALA A 40 5.85 5.73 -3.41
CA ALA A 40 7.10 6.46 -3.12
C ALA A 40 8.34 5.61 -3.38
N THR A 41 8.26 4.29 -3.16
CA THR A 41 9.35 3.36 -3.43
C THR A 41 9.54 3.17 -4.93
N LEU A 42 8.46 2.97 -5.69
CA LEU A 42 8.51 2.85 -7.15
C LEU A 42 9.06 4.12 -7.80
N PHE A 43 8.69 5.30 -7.29
CA PHE A 43 9.27 6.57 -7.74
C PHE A 43 10.80 6.61 -7.55
N LYS A 44 11.31 6.16 -6.41
CA LYS A 44 12.75 6.06 -6.18
C LYS A 44 13.41 5.02 -7.10
N ILE A 45 12.73 3.91 -7.37
CA ILE A 45 13.22 2.91 -8.35
C ILE A 45 13.32 3.54 -9.74
N SER A 46 12.31 4.29 -10.19
CA SER A 46 12.35 4.95 -11.51
C SER A 46 13.41 6.05 -11.59
N CYS A 47 13.77 6.69 -10.46
CA CYS A 47 14.92 7.59 -10.37
C CYS A 47 16.29 6.89 -10.34
N GLY A 48 16.33 5.56 -10.22
CA GLY A 48 17.57 4.78 -10.16
C GLY A 48 18.21 4.67 -8.77
N ASP A 49 17.52 5.06 -7.70
CA ASP A 49 18.05 5.06 -6.33
C ASP A 49 18.45 3.66 -5.83
N TYR A 50 17.86 2.62 -6.43
CA TYR A 50 18.14 1.22 -6.12
C TYR A 50 19.05 0.54 -7.16
N GLY A 51 19.71 1.28 -8.04
CA GLY A 51 20.50 0.73 -9.14
C GLY A 51 19.63 0.07 -10.22
N ASN A 52 20.22 -0.81 -11.03
CA ASN A 52 19.54 -1.39 -12.18
C ASN A 52 18.36 -2.29 -11.75
N CYS A 53 17.15 -1.78 -11.91
CA CYS A 53 15.91 -2.55 -11.79
C CYS A 53 15.67 -3.31 -13.11
N PRO A 54 15.36 -4.62 -13.08
CA PRO A 54 15.04 -5.38 -14.29
C PRO A 54 13.65 -5.04 -14.86
N ILE A 55 12.85 -4.22 -14.16
CA ILE A 55 11.51 -3.82 -14.57
C ILE A 55 11.64 -2.58 -15.45
N ALA A 56 10.99 -2.59 -16.61
CA ALA A 56 10.98 -1.46 -17.55
C ALA A 56 10.35 -0.22 -16.92
N THR A 57 10.92 0.96 -17.19
CA THR A 57 10.45 2.23 -16.60
C THR A 57 8.98 2.50 -16.91
N GLU A 58 8.52 2.22 -18.13
CA GLU A 58 7.12 2.40 -18.53
C GLU A 58 6.17 1.52 -17.70
N GLN A 59 6.61 0.32 -17.31
CA GLN A 59 5.85 -0.55 -16.42
C GLN A 59 5.80 0.01 -15.00
N ILE A 60 6.91 0.60 -14.52
CA ILE A 60 6.95 1.25 -13.19
C ILE A 60 5.97 2.43 -13.15
N GLU A 61 5.94 3.25 -14.19
CA GLU A 61 5.02 4.39 -14.30
C GLU A 61 3.54 3.95 -14.34
N GLN A 62 3.24 2.86 -15.05
CA GLN A 62 1.90 2.28 -15.05
C GLN A 62 1.52 1.73 -13.67
N ASP A 63 2.41 0.98 -13.02
CA ASP A 63 2.16 0.44 -11.68
C ASP A 63 1.97 1.57 -10.65
N MET A 64 2.71 2.66 -10.77
CA MET A 64 2.50 3.88 -9.96
C MET A 64 1.12 4.50 -10.19
N THR A 65 0.63 4.49 -11.42
CA THR A 65 -0.73 4.96 -11.74
C THR A 65 -1.78 4.06 -11.09
N ASP A 66 -1.60 2.74 -11.15
CA ASP A 66 -2.50 1.76 -10.54
C ASP A 66 -2.49 1.87 -9.01
N LEU A 67 -1.33 2.09 -8.39
CA LEU A 67 -1.21 2.33 -6.94
C LEU A 67 -1.94 3.61 -6.51
N ASN A 68 -1.94 4.65 -7.33
CA ASN A 68 -2.76 5.85 -7.06
C ASN A 68 -4.26 5.56 -7.12
N VAL A 69 -4.70 4.67 -8.02
CA VAL A 69 -6.10 4.21 -8.07
C VAL A 69 -6.45 3.45 -6.79
N PHE A 70 -5.60 2.53 -6.34
CA PHE A 70 -5.77 1.82 -5.07
C PHE A 70 -5.79 2.77 -3.87
N CYS A 71 -4.87 3.72 -3.81
CA CYS A 71 -4.83 4.71 -2.73
C CYS A 71 -6.16 5.47 -2.64
N ARG A 72 -6.68 5.95 -3.78
CA ARG A 72 -7.98 6.64 -3.83
C ARG A 72 -9.14 5.71 -3.45
N LEU A 73 -9.12 4.45 -3.90
CA LEU A 73 -10.12 3.46 -3.51
C LEU A 73 -10.14 3.30 -1.98
N PHE A 74 -8.96 3.09 -1.38
CA PHE A 74 -8.85 2.85 0.05
C PHE A 74 -9.26 4.08 0.88
N GLU A 75 -8.85 5.27 0.47
CA GLU A 75 -9.20 6.53 1.14
C GLU A 75 -10.70 6.83 1.10
N ASN A 76 -11.35 6.56 -0.04
CA ASN A 76 -12.79 6.84 -0.24
C ASN A 76 -13.71 5.75 0.31
N ALA A 77 -13.18 4.56 0.57
CA ALA A 77 -13.93 3.47 1.15
C ALA A 77 -14.44 3.81 2.56
N LYS A 78 -15.68 3.42 2.85
CA LYS A 78 -16.40 3.82 4.05
C LYS A 78 -15.88 3.12 5.30
N GLU A 79 -15.95 3.86 6.40
CA GLU A 79 -15.84 3.34 7.75
C GLU A 79 -17.18 3.59 8.44
N PHE A 80 -17.72 2.56 9.09
CA PHE A 80 -19.04 2.63 9.72
C PHE A 80 -18.99 2.11 11.16
N PRO A 81 -19.74 2.74 12.09
CA PRO A 81 -19.74 2.32 13.48
C PRO A 81 -20.40 0.94 13.61
N LEU A 82 -19.78 0.06 14.41
CA LEU A 82 -20.29 -1.27 14.76
C LEU A 82 -21.18 -1.23 16.02
N ASP A 83 -21.10 -0.17 16.79
CA ASP A 83 -21.88 0.02 18.00
C ASP A 83 -22.49 1.43 18.06
N LYS A 84 -23.53 1.58 18.88
CA LYS A 84 -24.24 2.86 19.07
C LYS A 84 -23.36 3.92 19.76
N ASN A 85 -22.29 3.49 20.43
CA ASN A 85 -21.40 4.35 21.18
C ASN A 85 -20.25 4.89 20.31
N HIS A 86 -20.18 4.49 19.03
CA HIS A 86 -19.16 4.89 18.05
C HIS A 86 -17.72 4.61 18.55
N VAL A 87 -17.54 3.56 19.36
CA VAL A 87 -16.22 3.18 19.88
C VAL A 87 -15.52 2.22 18.92
N LYS A 88 -16.28 1.38 18.23
CA LYS A 88 -15.76 0.44 17.23
C LYS A 88 -16.26 0.78 15.85
N TYR A 89 -15.35 0.74 14.89
CA TYR A 89 -15.63 0.92 13.47
C TYR A 89 -15.26 -0.33 12.69
N SER A 90 -15.99 -0.56 11.61
CA SER A 90 -15.63 -1.51 10.57
C SER A 90 -15.32 -0.74 9.29
N TYR A 91 -14.46 -1.32 8.49
CA TYR A 91 -14.12 -0.85 7.18
C TYR A 91 -14.88 -1.66 6.13
N GLU A 92 -15.27 -1.04 5.01
CA GLU A 92 -16.06 -1.73 3.99
C GLU A 92 -15.25 -2.72 3.13
N LEU A 93 -13.93 -2.55 3.01
CA LEU A 93 -13.09 -3.44 2.20
C LEU A 93 -12.47 -4.53 3.07
N ASP A 94 -12.42 -5.75 2.53
CA ASP A 94 -11.71 -6.87 3.13
C ASP A 94 -10.20 -6.71 2.97
N TYR A 95 -9.47 -6.83 4.07
CA TYR A 95 -8.03 -6.61 4.08
C TYR A 95 -7.28 -7.62 3.22
N ASP A 96 -7.57 -8.90 3.39
CA ASP A 96 -6.82 -10.00 2.77
C ASP A 96 -7.07 -10.02 1.26
N GLU A 97 -8.28 -9.67 0.82
CA GLU A 97 -8.60 -9.45 -0.59
C GLU A 97 -7.82 -8.27 -1.17
N GLN A 98 -7.79 -7.12 -0.49
CA GLN A 98 -7.06 -5.95 -1.00
C GLN A 98 -5.54 -6.18 -1.04
N ILE A 99 -4.98 -6.92 -0.08
CA ILE A 99 -3.56 -7.31 -0.13
C ILE A 99 -3.27 -8.20 -1.35
N LYS A 100 -4.14 -9.17 -1.66
CA LYS A 100 -3.97 -10.01 -2.87
C LYS A 100 -4.06 -9.20 -4.16
N GLU A 101 -4.89 -8.16 -4.20
CA GLU A 101 -4.96 -7.27 -5.36
C GLU A 101 -3.68 -6.43 -5.50
N LEU A 102 -3.17 -5.88 -4.40
CA LEU A 102 -1.89 -5.18 -4.38
C LEU A 102 -0.72 -6.09 -4.77
N ASP A 103 -0.75 -7.36 -4.36
CA ASP A 103 0.30 -8.34 -4.68
C ASP A 103 0.49 -8.54 -6.19
N LYS A 104 -0.57 -8.41 -6.98
CA LYS A 104 -0.51 -8.49 -8.46
C LYS A 104 0.41 -7.44 -9.06
N ILE A 105 0.58 -6.31 -8.38
CA ILE A 105 1.46 -5.21 -8.79
C ILE A 105 2.80 -5.32 -8.04
N LEU A 106 2.75 -5.55 -6.73
CA LEU A 106 3.87 -5.28 -5.83
C LEU A 106 4.85 -6.43 -5.66
N LEU A 107 4.45 -7.69 -5.88
CA LEU A 107 5.33 -8.84 -5.60
C LEU A 107 6.65 -8.79 -6.37
N LYS A 108 6.62 -8.42 -7.66
CA LYS A 108 7.83 -8.27 -8.50
C LYS A 108 8.82 -7.26 -7.94
N TYR A 109 8.34 -6.21 -7.27
CA TYR A 109 9.19 -5.22 -6.61
C TYR A 109 9.73 -5.73 -5.29
N VAL A 110 8.95 -6.50 -4.52
CA VAL A 110 9.45 -7.10 -3.29
C VAL A 110 10.58 -8.09 -3.57
N GLU A 111 10.46 -8.90 -4.62
CA GLU A 111 11.52 -9.81 -5.06
C GLU A 111 12.80 -9.06 -5.45
N PHE A 112 12.67 -7.97 -6.21
CA PHE A 112 13.79 -7.10 -6.55
C PHE A 112 14.43 -6.44 -5.33
N LEU A 113 13.63 -5.90 -4.41
CA LEU A 113 14.12 -5.19 -3.23
C LEU A 113 14.71 -6.14 -2.18
N SER A 114 14.19 -7.36 -2.07
CA SER A 114 14.67 -8.37 -1.12
C SER A 114 15.90 -9.13 -1.60
N SER A 115 16.25 -9.02 -2.89
CA SER A 115 17.45 -9.65 -3.47
C SER A 115 18.69 -8.73 -3.43
N LYS A 116 18.55 -7.52 -2.89
CA LYS A 116 19.63 -6.56 -2.64
C LYS A 116 20.09 -6.62 -1.18
#